data_AF-A0A934E0Y4-F1
#
_entry.id   AF-A0A934E0Y4-F1
#
_cell.length_a   1.000
_cell.length_b   1.000
_cell.length_c   1.000
_cell.angle_alpha   90.00
_cell.angle_beta   90.00
_cell.angle_gamma   90.00
#
_symmetry.space_group_name_H-M   'P 1'
#
loop_
_entity.id
_entity.type
_entity.pdbx_description
1 polymer ?
#
loop_
_entity_poly.entity_id
_entity_poly.type
_entity_poly.pdbx_seq_one_letter_code
_entity_poly.pdbx_strand_id
1 'polypeptide(L)'
;MVRMASRVSMTSALLASACLVLAAGCDEGASAASDAALPQFDAAGVRDAANAQDASLPADGSIAADASVAMDASAQSDASNAYVDERGFTIRIPQERTIVFHDPIGGGTSTVKAWDTDYVCTFKHGAADGFFYVQATPLENLGMGGGMVVRTEGGWWSFAQAVTSATGVVYDWGGNHHNDSIDVEYQGKTYRYYHSSFGYGWRSCHPPDCLQVVQGEAVVEDGCGSDRALPVTCVLVEHDGSVPAFPSTFEKCLGDPNG
;
A
#
# COMPACT_ATOMS: atom_id res chain seq x y z
N MET A 1 40.43 -38.98 27.45
CA MET A 1 38.98 -38.79 27.66
C MET A 1 38.26 -39.03 26.36
N VAL A 2 37.26 -39.91 26.40
CA VAL A 2 36.66 -40.62 25.27
C VAL A 2 35.66 -39.75 24.51
N ARG A 3 35.75 -39.77 23.18
CA ARG A 3 34.77 -39.21 22.22
C ARG A 3 33.46 -40.00 22.28
N MET A 4 32.31 -39.32 22.30
CA MET A 4 31.03 -39.90 21.89
C MET A 4 30.40 -39.01 20.83
N ALA A 5 30.41 -39.51 19.60
CA ALA A 5 29.66 -38.99 18.47
C ALA A 5 28.27 -39.64 18.47
N SER A 6 27.21 -38.85 18.57
CA SER A 6 25.84 -39.32 18.44
C SER A 6 25.45 -39.32 16.97
N ARG A 7 25.15 -40.51 16.43
CA ARG A 7 24.58 -40.68 15.08
C ARG A 7 23.06 -40.70 15.22
N VAL A 8 22.39 -39.71 14.64
CA VAL A 8 20.93 -39.74 14.46
C VAL A 8 20.63 -40.35 13.10
N SER A 9 19.91 -41.47 13.13
CA SER A 9 19.43 -42.21 11.97
C SER A 9 18.11 -41.61 11.49
N MET A 10 18.07 -41.01 10.30
CA MET A 10 16.83 -40.61 9.63
C MET A 10 16.29 -41.79 8.82
N THR A 11 15.23 -42.42 9.31
CA THR A 11 14.40 -43.37 8.57
C THR A 11 13.43 -42.61 7.66
N SER A 12 13.60 -42.83 6.35
CA SER A 12 12.65 -42.45 5.31
C SER A 12 11.29 -43.12 5.52
N ALA A 13 10.21 -42.36 5.49
CA ALA A 13 8.85 -42.86 5.31
C ALA A 13 8.28 -42.29 4.02
N LEU A 14 8.20 -43.13 2.99
CA LEU A 14 7.31 -42.93 1.85
C LEU A 14 5.87 -43.01 2.36
N LEU A 15 5.08 -41.96 2.14
CA LEU A 15 3.63 -42.09 2.05
C LEU A 15 3.17 -41.62 0.67
N ALA A 16 2.78 -42.60 -0.14
CA ALA A 16 1.87 -42.41 -1.24
C ALA A 16 0.43 -42.42 -0.69
N SER A 17 -0.41 -41.47 -1.08
CA SER A 17 -1.86 -41.70 -1.07
C SER A 17 -2.65 -40.75 -1.96
N ALA A 18 -3.21 -41.38 -2.98
CA ALA A 18 -4.62 -41.31 -3.38
C ALA A 18 -5.20 -39.93 -3.71
N CYS A 19 -5.18 -39.68 -5.02
CA CYS A 19 -6.17 -38.92 -5.76
C CYS A 19 -7.61 -39.34 -5.38
N LEU A 20 -8.45 -38.39 -4.95
CA LEU A 20 -9.90 -38.55 -4.93
C LEU A 20 -10.53 -37.34 -5.65
N VAL A 21 -10.98 -37.59 -6.87
CA VAL A 21 -11.80 -36.67 -7.66
C VAL A 21 -13.24 -36.80 -7.19
N LEU A 22 -13.80 -35.71 -6.67
CA LEU A 22 -15.25 -35.55 -6.45
C LEU A 22 -15.73 -34.40 -7.32
N ALA A 23 -16.35 -34.75 -8.44
CA ALA A 23 -17.21 -33.88 -9.22
C ALA A 23 -18.66 -34.14 -8.78
N ALA A 24 -19.37 -33.12 -8.33
CA ALA A 24 -20.83 -33.06 -8.34
C ALA A 24 -21.31 -31.65 -7.92
N GLY A 25 -22.23 -31.08 -8.69
CA GLY A 25 -23.18 -30.08 -8.17
C GLY A 25 -23.22 -28.78 -8.95
N CYS A 26 -23.88 -28.79 -10.10
CA CYS A 26 -24.55 -27.61 -10.62
C CYS A 26 -25.73 -27.27 -9.70
N ASP A 27 -25.89 -26.01 -9.31
CA ASP A 27 -27.20 -25.48 -8.90
C ASP A 27 -27.36 -24.06 -9.46
N GLU A 28 -28.35 -23.91 -10.33
CA GLU A 28 -28.80 -22.66 -10.94
C GLU A 28 -29.83 -22.02 -10.01
N GLY A 29 -29.41 -21.00 -9.26
CA GLY A 29 -30.30 -20.18 -8.43
C GLY A 29 -30.55 -18.81 -9.05
N ALA A 30 -31.64 -18.69 -9.79
CA ALA A 30 -32.12 -17.44 -10.37
C ALA A 30 -32.80 -16.51 -9.33
N SER A 31 -32.67 -15.20 -9.61
CA SER A 31 -33.58 -14.09 -9.29
C SER A 31 -33.82 -13.70 -7.83
N ALA A 32 -33.51 -12.43 -7.51
CA ALA A 32 -34.54 -11.43 -7.22
C ALA A 32 -33.91 -10.03 -7.15
N ALA A 33 -34.36 -9.16 -8.06
CA ALA A 33 -34.24 -7.72 -7.90
C ALA A 33 -35.09 -7.29 -6.69
N SER A 34 -34.54 -6.41 -5.86
CA SER A 34 -35.37 -5.58 -4.99
C SER A 34 -34.81 -4.17 -4.99
N ASP A 35 -35.53 -3.31 -5.72
CA ASP A 35 -35.54 -1.87 -5.57
C ASP A 35 -35.81 -1.53 -4.10
N ALA A 36 -34.85 -0.88 -3.45
CA ALA A 36 -35.06 -0.21 -2.18
C ALA A 36 -34.65 1.26 -2.36
N ALA A 37 -35.61 2.05 -2.85
CA ALA A 37 -35.58 3.50 -2.75
C ALA A 37 -35.73 3.90 -1.28
N LEU A 38 -34.80 4.73 -0.80
CA LEU A 38 -34.82 5.39 0.52
C LEU A 38 -34.17 6.78 0.39
N PRO A 39 -34.46 7.75 1.28
CA PRO A 39 -35.34 8.87 0.95
C PRO A 39 -34.59 10.18 0.74
N GLN A 40 -35.28 11.09 0.06
CA GLN A 40 -34.94 12.49 -0.11
C GLN A 40 -35.00 13.22 1.24
N PHE A 41 -33.86 13.68 1.74
CA PHE A 41 -33.77 14.57 2.91
C PHE A 41 -33.72 16.03 2.44
N ASP A 42 -34.88 16.67 2.38
CA ASP A 42 -35.00 18.12 2.46
C ASP A 42 -35.31 18.50 3.91
N ALA A 43 -34.48 19.34 4.54
CA ALA A 43 -34.91 20.46 5.38
C ALA A 43 -33.75 21.11 6.17
N ALA A 44 -33.45 22.35 5.77
CA ALA A 44 -33.38 23.54 6.62
C ALA A 44 -32.61 23.52 7.96
N GLY A 45 -31.47 24.23 7.96
CA GLY A 45 -31.36 25.49 8.71
C GLY A 45 -30.82 25.45 10.14
N VAL A 46 -29.59 25.95 10.33
CA VAL A 46 -29.09 26.65 11.55
C VAL A 46 -28.02 27.64 11.07
N ARG A 47 -28.32 28.94 10.86
CA ARG A 47 -28.24 30.10 11.78
C ARG A 47 -26.87 30.33 12.47
N ASP A 48 -26.26 31.42 12.02
CA ASP A 48 -25.46 32.43 12.73
C ASP A 48 -24.73 32.07 14.03
N ALA A 49 -23.41 32.27 13.99
CA ALA A 49 -22.71 33.00 15.04
C ALA A 49 -21.49 33.72 14.45
N ALA A 50 -21.65 35.01 14.13
CA ALA A 50 -20.54 35.94 14.00
C ALA A 50 -19.88 36.08 15.37
N ASN A 51 -18.58 35.76 15.47
CA ASN A 51 -17.77 36.16 16.62
C ASN A 51 -16.68 37.11 16.14
N ALA A 52 -16.98 38.40 16.25
CA ALA A 52 -16.02 39.47 16.18
C ALA A 52 -15.37 39.62 17.56
N GLN A 53 -14.06 39.35 17.66
CA GLN A 53 -13.24 39.95 18.70
C GLN A 53 -11.97 40.52 18.07
N ASP A 54 -12.08 41.82 17.85
CA ASP A 54 -11.04 42.83 17.78
C ASP A 54 -10.13 42.77 19.01
N ALA A 55 -8.83 42.61 18.77
CA ALA A 55 -7.79 42.94 19.73
C ALA A 55 -6.62 43.59 18.99
N SER A 56 -6.76 44.90 18.78
CA SER A 56 -5.67 45.81 18.47
C SER A 56 -4.47 45.64 19.41
N LEU A 57 -3.28 45.45 18.83
CA LEU A 57 -1.99 45.62 19.52
C LEU A 57 -1.15 46.64 18.74
N PRO A 58 -0.38 47.49 19.44
CA PRO A 58 0.31 48.62 18.85
C PRO A 58 1.56 48.21 18.07
N ALA A 59 1.76 48.89 16.94
CA ALA A 59 3.00 48.93 16.19
C ALA A 59 4.05 49.78 16.92
N ASP A 60 5.29 49.31 17.03
CA ASP A 60 6.47 50.01 16.46
C ASP A 60 7.72 49.12 16.56
N GLY A 61 8.55 49.11 15.51
CA GLY A 61 9.76 48.30 15.46
C GLY A 61 10.17 47.94 14.02
N SER A 62 10.58 48.94 13.25
CA SER A 62 11.15 48.78 11.91
C SER A 62 12.40 47.88 11.93
N ILE A 63 12.30 46.70 11.32
CA ILE A 63 13.47 45.90 10.93
C ILE A 63 13.60 45.95 9.41
N ALA A 64 14.80 46.32 8.99
CA ALA A 64 15.20 46.52 7.61
C ALA A 64 14.93 45.28 6.74
N ALA A 65 14.41 45.55 5.55
CA ALA A 65 14.19 44.59 4.49
C ALA A 65 15.53 43.94 4.06
N ASP A 66 15.69 42.66 4.36
CA ASP A 66 16.66 41.79 3.71
C ASP A 66 15.93 40.89 2.71
N ALA A 67 16.66 40.54 1.67
CA ALA A 67 16.25 40.15 0.34
C ALA A 67 15.14 39.10 0.25
N SER A 68 14.30 39.31 -0.75
CA SER A 68 13.33 38.40 -1.33
C SER A 68 13.85 36.97 -1.47
N VAL A 69 13.50 36.10 -0.52
CA VAL A 69 13.32 34.68 -0.81
C VAL A 69 11.92 34.57 -1.39
N ALA A 70 11.83 34.43 -2.72
CA ALA A 70 10.62 33.98 -3.37
C ALA A 70 10.35 32.56 -2.86
N MET A 71 9.56 32.43 -1.79
CA MET A 71 8.98 31.15 -1.43
C MET A 71 8.03 30.78 -2.55
N ASP A 72 8.35 29.68 -3.23
CA ASP A 72 7.52 29.06 -4.24
C ASP A 72 6.17 28.71 -3.61
N ALA A 73 5.20 29.59 -3.82
CA ALA A 73 3.87 29.54 -3.23
C ALA A 73 2.95 28.59 -4.04
N SER A 74 3.41 27.36 -4.28
CA SER A 74 2.57 26.29 -4.83
C SER A 74 2.37 25.14 -3.84
N ALA A 75 2.50 25.39 -2.53
CA ALA A 75 1.90 24.54 -1.51
C ALA A 75 0.41 24.89 -1.37
N GLN A 76 -0.36 24.68 -2.43
CA GLN A 76 -1.81 24.67 -2.32
C GLN A 76 -2.14 23.45 -1.46
N SER A 77 -2.73 23.66 -0.29
CA SER A 77 -3.03 22.60 0.66
C SER A 77 -3.98 21.58 0.02
N ASP A 78 -3.43 20.46 -0.43
CA ASP A 78 -4.09 19.31 -1.07
C ASP A 78 -5.17 18.62 -0.21
N ALA A 79 -5.45 19.14 0.99
CA ALA A 79 -6.46 18.61 1.90
C ALA A 79 -7.91 18.81 1.41
N SER A 80 -8.16 19.62 0.37
CA SER A 80 -9.53 19.95 -0.04
C SER A 80 -10.27 18.83 -0.78
N ASN A 81 -9.56 17.78 -1.22
CA ASN A 81 -10.16 16.73 -2.07
C ASN A 81 -10.06 15.32 -1.45
N ALA A 82 -9.61 15.18 -0.21
CA ALA A 82 -9.61 13.88 0.44
C ALA A 82 -11.03 13.48 0.88
N TYR A 83 -11.37 12.20 0.81
CA TYR A 83 -12.63 11.67 1.32
C TYR A 83 -12.40 10.55 2.34
N VAL A 84 -13.38 10.32 3.21
CA VAL A 84 -13.34 9.22 4.17
C VAL A 84 -14.03 8.01 3.55
N ASP A 85 -13.30 6.92 3.38
CA ASP A 85 -13.84 5.69 2.81
C ASP A 85 -14.63 4.84 3.84
N GLU A 86 -15.22 3.74 3.39
CA GLU A 86 -15.97 2.81 4.25
C GLU A 86 -15.14 2.11 5.33
N ARG A 87 -13.80 2.15 5.23
CA ARG A 87 -12.86 1.60 6.21
C ARG A 87 -12.41 2.67 7.21
N GLY A 88 -12.85 3.92 7.04
CA GLY A 88 -12.53 5.07 7.88
C GLY A 88 -11.25 5.81 7.47
N PHE A 89 -10.56 5.40 6.39
CA PHE A 89 -9.35 6.08 5.94
C PHE A 89 -9.71 7.40 5.27
N THR A 90 -8.92 8.44 5.54
CA THR A 90 -8.93 9.66 4.72
C THR A 90 -8.05 9.41 3.49
N ILE A 91 -8.68 9.03 2.39
CA ILE A 91 -8.00 8.71 1.13
C ILE A 91 -7.64 10.00 0.40
N ARG A 92 -6.36 10.13 0.04
CA ARG A 92 -5.86 11.21 -0.82
C ARG A 92 -6.20 10.89 -2.28
N ILE A 93 -6.51 11.91 -3.08
CA ILE A 93 -6.55 11.78 -4.54
C ILE A 93 -5.10 11.79 -5.06
N PRO A 94 -4.58 10.69 -5.64
CA PRO A 94 -3.24 10.65 -6.21
C PRO A 94 -3.02 11.77 -7.23
N GLN A 95 -1.86 12.42 -7.19
CA GLN A 95 -1.51 13.48 -8.14
C GLN A 95 -0.44 13.01 -9.14
N GLU A 96 -0.52 13.49 -10.38
CA GLU A 96 0.56 13.32 -11.34
C GLU A 96 1.70 14.30 -11.03
N ARG A 97 2.90 13.76 -10.81
CA ARG A 97 4.14 14.51 -10.56
C ARG A 97 4.96 14.59 -11.84
N THR A 98 5.61 15.74 -12.04
CA THR A 98 6.64 15.90 -13.05
C THR A 98 7.99 15.73 -12.39
N ILE A 99 8.70 14.66 -12.72
CA ILE A 99 9.98 14.31 -12.12
C ILE A 99 11.07 14.61 -13.13
N VAL A 100 12.00 15.46 -12.74
CA VAL A 100 13.22 15.73 -13.50
C VAL A 100 14.25 14.70 -13.11
N PHE A 101 14.88 14.06 -14.09
CA PHE A 101 15.98 13.14 -13.82
C PHE A 101 17.14 13.32 -14.79
N HIS A 102 18.32 12.92 -14.34
CA HIS A 102 19.54 12.94 -15.13
C HIS A 102 19.88 11.52 -15.53
N ASP A 103 19.95 11.26 -16.83
CA ASP A 103 20.31 9.93 -17.33
C ASP A 103 21.76 9.61 -16.94
N PRO A 104 21.99 8.55 -16.12
CA PRO A 104 23.32 8.20 -15.65
C PRO A 104 24.28 7.77 -16.78
N ILE A 105 23.77 7.51 -18.00
CA ILE A 105 24.54 7.04 -19.17
C ILE A 105 24.82 8.19 -20.16
N GLY A 106 24.57 9.43 -19.77
CA GLY A 106 24.93 10.61 -20.57
C GLY A 106 23.83 11.08 -21.54
N GLY A 107 22.59 10.64 -21.35
CA GLY A 107 21.41 11.13 -22.09
C GLY A 107 20.94 12.54 -21.72
N GLY A 108 21.60 13.20 -20.76
CA GLY A 108 21.25 14.55 -20.31
C GLY A 108 20.09 14.58 -19.31
N THR A 109 19.41 15.73 -19.24
CA THR A 109 18.26 15.92 -18.33
C THR A 109 16.98 15.60 -19.07
N SER A 110 16.15 14.74 -18.48
CA SER A 110 14.84 14.36 -19.00
C SER A 110 13.76 14.58 -17.94
N THR A 111 12.50 14.56 -18.36
CA THR A 111 11.36 14.58 -17.44
C THR A 111 10.49 13.36 -17.66
N VAL A 112 9.93 12.83 -16.58
CA VAL A 112 8.94 11.76 -16.61
C VAL A 112 7.73 12.17 -15.78
N LYS A 113 6.56 11.72 -16.21
CA LYS A 113 5.32 11.85 -15.44
C LYS A 113 5.11 10.58 -14.63
N ALA A 114 4.85 10.74 -13.34
CA ALA A 114 4.58 9.62 -12.45
C ALA A 114 3.48 9.99 -11.47
N TRP A 115 2.54 9.09 -11.23
CA TRP A 115 1.49 9.30 -10.26
C TRP A 115 1.99 8.98 -8.85
N ASP A 116 1.44 9.68 -7.87
CA ASP A 116 1.44 9.23 -6.48
C ASP A 116 0.97 7.77 -6.41
N THR A 117 1.58 6.98 -5.53
CA THR A 117 1.34 5.53 -5.41
C THR A 117 0.82 5.23 -4.03
N ASP A 118 -0.48 4.99 -3.98
CA ASP A 118 -1.24 4.82 -2.76
C ASP A 118 -1.87 3.43 -2.81
N TYR A 119 -1.68 2.61 -1.77
CA TYR A 119 -2.26 1.27 -1.71
C TYR A 119 -3.17 1.13 -0.50
N VAL A 120 -4.33 0.50 -0.71
CA VAL A 120 -5.12 -0.08 0.39
C VAL A 120 -5.01 -1.59 0.32
N CYS A 121 -4.59 -2.20 1.42
CA CYS A 121 -4.35 -3.63 1.53
C CYS A 121 -5.21 -4.25 2.62
N THR A 122 -5.62 -5.50 2.43
CA THR A 122 -6.13 -6.33 3.52
C THR A 122 -4.99 -6.72 4.48
N PHE A 123 -5.32 -7.03 5.73
CA PHE A 123 -4.35 -7.54 6.69
C PHE A 123 -4.97 -8.67 7.52
N LYS A 124 -4.30 -9.81 7.58
CA LYS A 124 -4.70 -10.93 8.43
C LYS A 124 -3.48 -11.68 8.95
N HIS A 125 -3.27 -11.65 10.27
CA HIS A 125 -2.23 -12.43 10.92
C HIS A 125 -2.65 -12.80 12.35
N GLY A 126 -2.72 -14.09 12.64
CA GLY A 126 -3.26 -14.58 13.91
C GLY A 126 -4.71 -14.15 14.14
N ALA A 127 -4.96 -13.41 15.22
CA ALA A 127 -6.28 -12.88 15.56
C ALA A 127 -6.55 -11.47 15.00
N ALA A 128 -5.54 -10.81 14.42
CA ALA A 128 -5.71 -9.49 13.83
C ALA A 128 -6.25 -9.61 12.40
N ASP A 129 -7.30 -8.84 12.12
CA ASP A 129 -8.00 -8.79 10.83
C ASP A 129 -8.44 -7.35 10.58
N GLY A 130 -8.06 -6.77 9.44
CA GLY A 130 -8.30 -5.37 9.14
C GLY A 130 -7.72 -4.92 7.80
N PHE A 131 -7.46 -3.63 7.71
CA PHE A 131 -6.91 -3.00 6.51
C PHE A 131 -5.69 -2.13 6.83
N PHE A 132 -4.88 -1.91 5.83
CA PHE A 132 -3.72 -1.04 5.85
C PHE A 132 -3.77 -0.08 4.66
N TYR A 133 -3.51 1.20 4.88
CA TYR A 133 -3.39 2.21 3.85
C TYR A 133 -1.99 2.80 3.89
N VAL A 134 -1.31 2.91 2.74
CA VAL A 134 -0.01 3.58 2.59
C VAL A 134 -0.08 4.64 1.49
N GLN A 135 0.60 5.75 1.73
CA GLN A 135 0.79 6.82 0.75
C GLN A 135 2.25 6.94 0.35
N ALA A 136 2.51 7.05 -0.95
CA ALA A 136 3.84 7.34 -1.45
C ALA A 136 3.81 8.38 -2.59
N THR A 137 4.80 9.26 -2.59
CA THR A 137 4.99 10.30 -3.60
C THR A 137 6.30 10.05 -4.33
N PRO A 138 6.30 9.93 -5.67
CA PRO A 138 7.54 9.73 -6.42
C PRO A 138 8.37 11.02 -6.40
N LEU A 139 9.67 10.88 -6.10
CA LEU A 139 10.61 11.98 -5.93
C LEU A 139 11.59 12.10 -7.09
N GLU A 140 12.15 10.97 -7.51
CA GLU A 140 13.24 10.90 -8.48
C GLU A 140 13.07 9.64 -9.34
N ASN A 141 13.63 9.66 -10.55
CA ASN A 141 13.79 8.48 -11.38
C ASN A 141 15.28 8.25 -11.63
N LEU A 142 15.81 7.11 -11.23
CA LEU A 142 17.24 6.79 -11.35
C LEU A 142 17.64 6.32 -12.76
N GLY A 143 16.73 6.42 -13.74
CA GLY A 143 16.96 6.05 -15.12
C GLY A 143 17.08 4.54 -15.34
N MET A 144 17.91 4.16 -16.30
CA MET A 144 18.03 2.76 -16.73
C MET A 144 18.64 1.89 -15.62
N GLY A 145 17.78 1.11 -14.95
CA GLY A 145 18.18 0.11 -13.95
C GLY A 145 17.76 0.44 -12.52
N GLY A 146 17.61 1.72 -12.17
CA GLY A 146 17.35 2.13 -10.78
C GLY A 146 15.88 2.32 -10.42
N GLY A 147 14.98 2.59 -11.38
CA GLY A 147 13.56 2.77 -11.11
C GLY A 147 13.20 4.09 -10.43
N MET A 148 12.01 4.16 -9.82
CA MET A 148 11.55 5.34 -9.09
C MET A 148 12.10 5.33 -7.66
N VAL A 149 12.53 6.49 -7.17
CA VAL A 149 12.67 6.75 -5.73
C VAL A 149 11.38 7.40 -5.27
N VAL A 150 10.82 6.86 -4.20
CA VAL A 150 9.55 7.30 -3.63
C VAL A 150 9.76 7.75 -2.19
N ARG A 151 8.99 8.73 -1.75
CA ARG A 151 8.85 9.09 -0.34
C ARG A 151 7.57 8.48 0.18
N THR A 152 7.68 7.69 1.24
CA THR A 152 6.52 7.27 2.03
C THR A 152 6.02 8.45 2.85
N GLU A 153 4.80 8.90 2.59
CA GLU A 153 4.19 10.03 3.31
C GLU A 153 3.61 9.57 4.65
N GLY A 154 3.15 8.32 4.72
CA GLY A 154 2.63 7.71 5.92
C GLY A 154 1.91 6.39 5.66
N GLY A 155 1.46 5.76 6.74
CA GLY A 155 0.55 4.63 6.66
C GLY A 155 -0.40 4.58 7.86
N TRP A 156 -1.52 3.89 7.68
CA TRP A 156 -2.60 3.83 8.66
C TRP A 156 -3.19 2.42 8.70
N TRP A 157 -3.45 1.93 9.91
CA TRP A 157 -4.22 0.72 10.17
C TRP A 157 -5.68 1.06 10.32
N SER A 158 -6.58 0.19 9.87
CA SER A 158 -7.99 0.18 10.25
C SER A 158 -8.36 -1.19 10.82
N PHE A 159 -8.61 -1.22 12.14
CA PHE A 159 -9.08 -2.41 12.84
C PHE A 159 -10.44 -2.11 13.46
N ALA A 160 -11.46 -2.90 13.13
CA ALA A 160 -12.84 -2.65 13.57
C ALA A 160 -13.29 -1.19 13.31
N GLN A 161 -12.93 -0.65 12.13
CA GLN A 161 -13.20 0.72 11.68
C GLN A 161 -12.51 1.83 12.51
N ALA A 162 -11.64 1.49 13.44
CA ALA A 162 -10.80 2.46 14.14
C ALA A 162 -9.49 2.65 13.36
N VAL A 163 -9.29 3.87 12.85
CA VAL A 163 -8.07 4.23 12.12
C VAL A 163 -7.00 4.76 13.06
N THR A 164 -5.79 4.21 12.95
CA THR A 164 -4.60 4.64 13.71
C THR A 164 -3.40 4.73 12.81
N SER A 165 -2.54 5.73 13.00
CA SER A 165 -1.26 5.81 12.28
C SER A 165 -0.40 4.57 12.55
N ALA A 166 0.18 4.04 11.49
CA ALA A 166 1.15 2.96 11.53
C ALA A 166 2.57 3.52 11.76
N THR A 167 3.47 2.69 12.30
CA THR A 167 4.88 3.04 12.49
C THR A 167 5.77 2.20 11.57
N GLY A 168 7.00 2.67 11.36
CA GLY A 168 7.99 1.96 10.54
C GLY A 168 7.54 1.70 9.10
N VAL A 169 6.68 2.57 8.55
CA VAL A 169 6.14 2.40 7.19
C VAL A 169 7.21 2.79 6.18
N VAL A 170 7.55 1.87 5.28
CA VAL A 170 8.48 2.10 4.17
C VAL A 170 7.89 1.47 2.92
N TYR A 171 7.71 2.27 1.88
CA TYR A 171 7.41 1.80 0.53
C TYR A 171 8.67 1.84 -0.31
N ASP A 172 9.05 0.69 -0.86
CA ASP A 172 10.14 0.56 -1.84
C ASP A 172 9.52 0.23 -3.20
N TRP A 173 9.86 1.01 -4.22
CA TRP A 173 9.39 0.82 -5.60
C TRP A 173 9.92 -0.47 -6.26
N GLY A 174 10.98 -1.08 -5.74
CA GLY A 174 11.52 -2.33 -6.28
C GLY A 174 12.26 -2.15 -7.62
N GLY A 175 12.87 -0.99 -7.82
CA GLY A 175 13.75 -0.71 -8.96
C GLY A 175 13.05 -0.68 -10.32
N ASN A 176 13.79 -0.92 -11.41
CA ASN A 176 13.22 -0.87 -12.77
C ASN A 176 12.28 -2.04 -13.11
N HIS A 177 12.23 -3.06 -12.25
CA HIS A 177 11.36 -4.22 -12.38
C HIS A 177 10.04 -4.05 -11.64
N HIS A 178 9.93 -3.00 -10.82
CA HIS A 178 8.75 -2.68 -10.03
C HIS A 178 8.37 -3.81 -9.05
N ASN A 179 9.37 -4.48 -8.47
CA ASN A 179 9.15 -5.51 -7.45
C ASN A 179 8.94 -4.85 -6.09
N ASP A 180 7.94 -3.98 -6.06
CA ASP A 180 7.71 -3.11 -4.94
C ASP A 180 7.37 -3.88 -3.67
N SER A 181 7.67 -3.28 -2.52
CA SER A 181 7.40 -3.86 -1.21
C SER A 181 6.94 -2.78 -0.26
N ILE A 182 6.10 -3.15 0.69
CA ILE A 182 5.67 -2.23 1.76
C ILE A 182 5.99 -2.87 3.10
N ASP A 183 6.91 -2.28 3.85
CA ASP A 183 7.21 -2.67 5.23
C ASP A 183 6.39 -1.81 6.18
N VAL A 184 5.84 -2.41 7.23
CA VAL A 184 5.12 -1.72 8.30
C VAL A 184 5.26 -2.45 9.63
N GLU A 185 5.42 -1.70 10.72
CA GLU A 185 5.47 -2.28 12.06
C GLU A 185 4.08 -2.45 12.68
N TYR A 186 3.86 -3.61 13.30
CA TYR A 186 2.70 -3.87 14.14
C TYR A 186 3.04 -4.86 15.25
N GLN A 187 2.73 -4.49 16.49
CA GLN A 187 3.00 -5.29 17.70
C GLN A 187 4.45 -5.82 17.82
N GLY A 188 5.44 -4.99 17.45
CA GLY A 188 6.86 -5.31 17.56
C GLY A 188 7.40 -6.26 16.48
N LYS A 189 6.64 -6.47 15.40
CA LYS A 189 7.08 -7.19 14.20
C LYS A 189 6.99 -6.27 13.00
N THR A 190 7.81 -6.53 11.99
CA THR A 190 7.68 -5.90 10.68
C THR A 190 6.91 -6.84 9.78
N TYR A 191 5.89 -6.32 9.13
CA TYR A 191 5.12 -7.01 8.11
C TYR A 191 5.49 -6.42 6.76
N ARG A 192 5.94 -7.29 5.85
CA ARG A 192 6.28 -6.92 4.48
C ARG A 192 5.19 -7.40 3.56
N TYR A 193 4.49 -6.46 2.93
CA TYR A 193 3.65 -6.73 1.77
C TYR A 193 4.55 -6.92 0.56
N TYR A 194 4.40 -8.04 -0.13
CA TYR A 194 5.24 -8.40 -1.26
C TYR A 194 4.46 -9.18 -2.32
N HIS A 195 5.18 -9.69 -3.31
CA HIS A 195 4.63 -10.42 -4.45
C HIS A 195 4.92 -11.92 -4.31
N SER A 196 3.88 -12.73 -4.46
CA SER A 196 3.99 -14.19 -4.46
C SER A 196 4.40 -14.76 -5.83
N SER A 197 4.36 -13.92 -6.88
CA SER A 197 4.65 -14.31 -8.26
C SER A 197 5.35 -13.19 -9.01
N PHE A 198 6.28 -13.56 -9.90
CA PHE A 198 7.00 -12.63 -10.78
C PHE A 198 6.95 -13.12 -12.22
N GLY A 199 6.60 -12.23 -13.14
CA GLY A 199 6.56 -12.54 -14.56
C GLY A 199 7.92 -12.49 -15.23
N TYR A 200 7.89 -12.44 -16.56
CA TYR A 200 9.08 -12.34 -17.40
C TYR A 200 10.02 -11.20 -16.97
N GLY A 201 11.30 -11.52 -16.80
CA GLY A 201 12.31 -10.53 -16.40
C GLY A 201 12.25 -10.16 -14.93
N TRP A 202 11.64 -11.00 -14.08
CA TRP A 202 11.52 -10.78 -12.63
C TRP A 202 10.76 -9.49 -12.33
N ARG A 203 9.64 -9.26 -13.01
CA ARG A 203 8.76 -8.10 -12.84
C ARG A 203 7.49 -8.51 -12.13
N SER A 204 7.03 -7.73 -11.16
CA SER A 204 5.67 -7.86 -10.65
C SER A 204 4.66 -7.64 -11.79
N CYS A 205 3.52 -8.32 -11.73
CA CYS A 205 2.43 -8.13 -12.69
C CYS A 205 1.12 -7.68 -12.05
N HIS A 206 1.03 -7.72 -10.73
CA HIS A 206 -0.09 -7.29 -9.91
C HIS A 206 0.44 -6.54 -8.68
N PRO A 207 -0.41 -5.80 -7.94
CA PRO A 207 -0.05 -5.27 -6.63
C PRO A 207 0.42 -6.35 -5.65
N PRO A 208 1.04 -5.97 -4.51
CA PRO A 208 1.41 -6.92 -3.47
C PRO A 208 0.23 -7.79 -3.03
N ASP A 209 0.46 -9.08 -2.90
CA ASP A 209 -0.59 -10.09 -2.72
C ASP A 209 -0.24 -11.16 -1.66
N CYS A 210 0.92 -11.03 -1.02
CA CYS A 210 1.33 -11.87 0.10
C CYS A 210 2.00 -11.05 1.21
N LEU A 211 2.06 -11.65 2.39
CA LEU A 211 2.68 -11.08 3.58
C LEU A 211 3.92 -11.90 3.97
N GLN A 212 5.00 -11.24 4.37
CA GLN A 212 6.09 -11.84 5.13
C GLN A 212 6.14 -11.22 6.53
N VAL A 213 6.42 -12.04 7.53
CA VAL A 213 6.67 -11.57 8.90
C VAL A 213 8.17 -11.54 9.11
N VAL A 214 8.68 -10.37 9.46
CA VAL A 214 10.11 -10.10 9.60
C VAL A 214 10.41 -9.72 11.06
N GLN A 215 11.51 -10.27 11.59
CA GLN A 215 12.06 -9.93 12.89
C GLN A 215 13.55 -9.61 12.74
N GLY A 216 13.91 -8.34 12.98
CA GLY A 216 15.22 -7.83 12.59
C GLY A 216 15.35 -7.88 11.07
N GLU A 217 16.32 -8.63 10.56
CA GLU A 217 16.53 -8.82 9.11
C GLU A 217 16.00 -10.17 8.59
N ALA A 218 15.51 -11.05 9.48
CA ALA A 218 15.11 -12.39 9.13
C ALA A 218 13.61 -12.50 8.86
N VAL A 219 13.23 -13.11 7.75
CA VAL A 219 11.86 -13.58 7.50
C VAL A 219 11.61 -14.79 8.41
N VAL A 220 10.71 -14.65 9.38
CA VAL A 220 10.35 -15.70 10.34
C VAL A 220 9.09 -16.46 9.92
N GLU A 221 8.28 -15.87 9.05
CA GLU A 221 7.12 -16.51 8.42
C GLU A 221 6.99 -15.97 7.00
N ASP A 222 7.13 -16.85 6.02
CA ASP A 222 7.10 -16.48 4.61
C ASP A 222 5.77 -16.90 3.98
N GLY A 223 4.87 -15.94 3.81
CA GLY A 223 3.61 -16.16 3.13
C GLY A 223 3.67 -15.93 1.62
N CYS A 224 4.85 -15.62 1.06
CA CYS A 224 5.05 -15.33 -0.36
C CYS A 224 5.58 -16.53 -1.16
N GLY A 225 5.62 -17.71 -0.54
CA GLY A 225 5.86 -18.97 -1.24
C GLY A 225 4.77 -19.29 -2.27
N SER A 226 4.99 -20.35 -3.05
CA SER A 226 4.06 -20.77 -4.11
C SER A 226 2.68 -21.24 -3.59
N ASP A 227 2.60 -21.59 -2.31
CA ASP A 227 1.35 -21.92 -1.60
C ASP A 227 0.64 -20.68 -1.03
N ARG A 228 1.35 -19.56 -0.97
CA ARG A 228 0.90 -18.27 -0.48
C ARG A 228 0.21 -18.36 0.88
N ALA A 229 0.96 -18.86 1.87
CA ALA A 229 0.42 -19.18 3.19
C ALA A 229 -0.17 -17.98 3.95
N LEU A 230 0.24 -16.74 3.63
CA LEU A 230 -0.32 -15.51 4.18
C LEU A 230 -0.80 -14.59 3.04
N PRO A 231 -1.97 -14.87 2.46
CA PRO A 231 -2.49 -14.08 1.36
C PRO A 231 -2.96 -12.72 1.86
N VAL A 232 -2.64 -11.69 1.09
CA VAL A 232 -3.23 -10.35 1.23
C VAL A 232 -3.74 -9.89 -0.14
N THR A 233 -4.46 -8.79 -0.15
CA THR A 233 -4.91 -8.17 -1.40
C THR A 233 -4.69 -6.69 -1.26
N CYS A 234 -3.75 -6.15 -2.04
CA CYS A 234 -3.58 -4.73 -2.20
C CYS A 234 -4.28 -4.25 -3.49
N VAL A 235 -4.89 -3.08 -3.42
CA VAL A 235 -5.42 -2.36 -4.57
C VAL A 235 -4.80 -0.97 -4.60
N LEU A 236 -4.45 -0.52 -5.80
CA LEU A 236 -3.98 0.85 -6.01
C LEU A 236 -5.18 1.80 -5.89
N VAL A 237 -5.01 2.92 -5.19
CA VAL A 237 -5.99 3.99 -5.18
C VAL A 237 -6.02 4.62 -6.58
N GLU A 238 -7.21 4.71 -7.16
CA GLU A 238 -7.40 5.25 -8.51
C GLU A 238 -7.08 6.75 -8.54
N HIS A 239 -6.83 7.30 -9.72
CA HIS A 239 -6.46 8.71 -9.89
C HIS A 239 -7.59 9.70 -9.52
N ASP A 240 -8.83 9.24 -9.36
CA ASP A 240 -9.94 10.01 -8.82
C ASP A 240 -10.10 9.89 -7.29
N GLY A 241 -9.18 9.16 -6.64
CA GLY A 241 -9.17 8.84 -5.23
C GLY A 241 -9.97 7.59 -4.87
N SER A 242 -10.79 7.04 -5.77
CA SER A 242 -11.60 5.87 -5.45
C SER A 242 -10.74 4.65 -5.14
N VAL A 243 -11.22 3.80 -4.23
CA VAL A 243 -10.54 2.55 -3.91
C VAL A 243 -11.29 1.39 -4.55
N PRO A 244 -10.67 0.62 -5.47
CA PRO A 244 -11.32 -0.49 -6.13
C PRO A 244 -11.78 -1.58 -5.16
N ALA A 245 -12.68 -2.44 -5.65
CA ALA A 245 -13.02 -3.68 -4.96
C ALA A 245 -11.79 -4.60 -4.87
N PHE A 246 -11.66 -5.30 -3.76
CA PHE A 246 -10.59 -6.29 -3.59
C PHE A 246 -10.92 -7.54 -4.41
N PRO A 247 -10.07 -7.93 -5.38
CA PRO A 247 -10.29 -9.17 -6.10
C PRO A 247 -10.22 -10.36 -5.14
N SER A 248 -11.18 -11.27 -5.26
CA SER A 248 -11.20 -12.53 -4.49
C SER A 248 -10.31 -13.62 -5.10
N THR A 249 -9.85 -13.41 -6.33
CA THR A 249 -9.04 -14.36 -7.08
C THR A 249 -7.63 -13.83 -7.27
N PHE A 250 -6.69 -14.75 -7.17
CA PHE A 250 -5.30 -14.51 -7.48
C PHE A 250 -4.98 -14.97 -8.88
N GLU A 251 -4.12 -14.21 -9.56
CA GLU A 251 -3.59 -14.55 -10.86
C GLU A 251 -2.08 -14.59 -10.78
N LYS A 252 -1.49 -15.74 -11.11
CA LYS A 252 -0.04 -15.86 -11.24
C LYS A 252 0.44 -15.06 -12.44
N CYS A 253 1.62 -14.46 -12.33
CA CYS A 253 2.23 -13.77 -13.44
C CYS A 253 2.55 -14.72 -14.60
N LEU A 254 2.21 -14.31 -15.82
CA LEU A 254 2.63 -15.02 -17.02
C LEU A 254 4.16 -15.10 -17.07
N GLY A 255 4.67 -16.33 -17.13
CA GLY A 255 6.10 -16.62 -17.20
C GLY A 255 6.79 -16.80 -15.85
N ASP A 256 6.04 -16.87 -14.75
CA ASP A 256 6.61 -17.25 -13.45
C ASP A 256 7.12 -18.71 -13.47
N PRO A 257 8.42 -18.97 -13.25
CA PRO A 257 8.97 -20.32 -13.23
C PRO A 257 8.49 -21.17 -12.03
N ASN A 258 7.93 -20.54 -11.00
CA ASN A 258 7.36 -21.22 -9.83
C ASN A 258 5.83 -21.44 -9.97
N GLY A 259 5.29 -21.16 -11.16
CA GLY A 259 3.89 -21.23 -11.54
C GLY A 259 3.33 -22.64 -11.70
#